data_AF-A0A916Y550-F1
#
_entry.id   AF-A0A916Y550-F1
#
_cell.length_a   1.000
_cell.length_b   1.000
_cell.length_c   1.000
_cell.angle_alpha   90.00
_cell.angle_beta   90.00
_cell.angle_gamma   90.00
#
_symmetry.space_group_name_H-M   'P 1'
#
loop_
_entity.id
_entity.type
_entity.pdbx_description
1 polymer ?
#
loop_
_entity_poly.entity_id
_entity_poly.type
_entity_poly.pdbx_seq_one_letter_code
_entity_poly.pdbx_strand_id
1 'polypeptide(L)'
;MTSREQLPDAVLTSLASIGYLALLVAGLGFASLLTDSDVIETQGVGLIPAYVAAAVALVTFALLVRSTVARDRPSYVSVVPIAIGAALAHLATLALTAVIDSGDIGVAIGVVGEVLIGWVTPVIALTAAMAAWAAVAMRRTRADRPRWPWEDEE
;
A
#
# COMPACT_ATOMS: atom_id res chain seq x y z
N MET A 1 -27.86 4.91 -16.71
CA MET A 1 -27.10 5.81 -17.60
C MET A 1 -25.80 6.17 -16.89
N THR A 2 -24.76 5.37 -17.08
CA THR A 2 -23.43 5.61 -16.53
C THR A 2 -22.77 6.74 -17.33
N SER A 3 -22.50 7.86 -16.68
CA SER A 3 -21.80 9.01 -17.27
C SER A 3 -20.45 8.53 -17.82
N ARG A 4 -20.25 8.63 -19.14
CA ARG A 4 -19.05 8.18 -19.87
C ARG A 4 -17.78 8.98 -19.55
N GLU A 5 -17.82 9.93 -18.62
CA GLU A 5 -16.72 10.89 -18.37
C GLU A 5 -15.83 10.51 -17.17
N GLN A 6 -16.32 9.70 -16.22
CA GLN A 6 -15.55 9.35 -15.04
C GLN A 6 -14.51 8.25 -15.32
N LEU A 7 -13.32 8.41 -14.73
CA LEU A 7 -12.26 7.41 -14.81
C LEU A 7 -12.74 6.02 -14.34
N PRO A 8 -12.45 4.93 -15.08
CA PRO A 8 -12.80 3.58 -14.67
C PRO A 8 -12.19 3.21 -13.32
N ASP A 9 -12.92 2.44 -12.50
CA ASP A 9 -12.46 1.96 -11.19
C ASP A 9 -11.10 1.23 -11.28
N ALA A 10 -10.89 0.51 -12.38
CA ALA A 10 -9.64 -0.18 -12.67
C ALA A 10 -8.47 0.80 -12.81
N VAL A 11 -8.65 1.92 -13.53
CA VAL A 11 -7.61 2.93 -13.73
C VAL A 11 -7.25 3.60 -12.40
N LEU A 12 -8.24 3.97 -11.59
CA LEU A 12 -8.02 4.56 -10.28
C LEU A 12 -7.27 3.60 -9.35
N THR A 13 -7.65 2.31 -9.36
CA THR A 13 -6.97 1.28 -8.57
C THR A 13 -5.53 1.10 -9.04
N SER A 14 -5.28 0.98 -10.34
CA SER A 14 -3.93 0.82 -10.90
C SER A 14 -3.04 2.02 -10.58
N LEU A 15 -3.54 3.24 -10.76
CA LEU A 15 -2.81 4.47 -10.43
C LEU A 15 -2.47 4.53 -8.94
N ALA A 16 -3.43 4.21 -8.06
CA ALA A 16 -3.20 4.18 -6.63
C ALA A 16 -2.20 3.08 -6.23
N SER A 17 -2.26 1.90 -6.84
CA SER A 17 -1.33 0.79 -6.58
C SER A 17 0.09 1.12 -7.02
N ILE A 18 0.27 1.72 -8.21
CA ILE A 18 1.57 2.17 -8.70
C ILE A 18 2.10 3.30 -7.82
N GLY A 19 1.25 4.25 -7.46
CA GLY A 19 1.61 5.34 -6.54
C GLY A 19 2.01 4.83 -5.16
N TYR A 20 1.29 3.85 -4.62
CA TYR A 20 1.64 3.19 -3.37
C TYR A 20 3.00 2.49 -3.46
N LEU A 21 3.24 1.70 -4.51
CA LEU A 21 4.53 1.03 -4.72
C LEU A 21 5.68 2.04 -4.84
N ALA A 22 5.49 3.11 -5.60
CA ALA A 22 6.50 4.16 -5.78
C ALA A 22 6.79 4.88 -4.45
N LEU A 23 5.74 5.27 -3.72
CA LEU A 23 5.86 5.91 -2.40
C LEU A 23 6.49 4.97 -1.37
N LEU A 24 6.19 3.68 -1.43
CA LEU A 24 6.76 2.67 -0.55
C LEU A 24 8.26 2.55 -0.78
N VAL A 25 8.70 2.36 -2.02
CA VAL A 25 10.13 2.28 -2.37
C VAL A 25 10.86 3.56 -2.00
N ALA A 26 10.30 4.72 -2.35
CA ALA A 26 10.90 6.01 -2.02
C ALA A 26 10.96 6.24 -0.50
N GLY A 27 9.85 6.03 0.20
CA GLY A 27 9.75 6.22 1.65
C GLY A 27 10.67 5.30 2.43
N LEU A 28 10.82 4.06 1.97
CA LEU A 28 11.73 3.09 2.57
C LEU A 28 13.20 3.50 2.35
N GLY A 29 13.54 3.99 1.16
CA GLY A 29 14.87 4.55 0.86
C GLY A 29 15.20 5.79 1.69
N PHE A 30 14.27 6.76 1.77
CA PHE A 30 14.47 7.95 2.61
C PHE A 30 14.59 7.60 4.09
N ALA A 31 13.72 6.72 4.61
CA ALA A 31 13.79 6.31 5.99
C ALA A 31 15.10 5.58 6.30
N SER A 32 15.57 4.70 5.40
CA SER A 32 16.88 4.05 5.54
C SER A 32 18.04 5.05 5.63
N LEU A 33 18.04 6.10 4.80
CA LEU A 33 19.04 7.18 4.89
C LEU A 33 18.95 7.98 6.20
N LEU A 34 17.73 8.17 6.74
CA LEU A 34 17.51 8.90 7.98
C LEU A 34 17.89 8.10 9.22
N THR A 35 17.65 6.78 9.20
CA THR A 35 17.91 5.88 10.32
C THR A 35 19.31 5.25 10.27
N ASP A 36 20.06 5.49 9.19
CA ASP A 36 21.38 4.89 8.93
C ASP A 36 21.35 3.36 9.10
N SER A 37 20.24 2.76 8.67
CA SER A 37 19.96 1.34 8.86
C SER A 37 19.44 0.74 7.55
N ASP A 38 19.96 -0.43 7.20
CA ASP A 38 19.49 -1.15 6.02
C ASP A 38 18.10 -1.77 6.27
N VAL A 39 17.26 -1.68 5.24
CA VAL A 39 15.91 -2.29 5.21
C VAL A 39 15.95 -3.81 5.44
N ILE A 40 17.03 -4.44 4.98
CA ILE A 40 17.17 -5.89 4.87
C ILE A 40 17.97 -6.46 6.05
N GLU A 41 18.49 -5.61 6.95
CA GLU A 41 19.26 -6.06 8.12
C GLU A 41 18.42 -6.47 9.32
N THR A 42 17.08 -6.45 9.23
CA THR A 42 16.20 -7.02 10.27
C THR A 42 16.62 -8.47 10.57
N GLN A 43 17.11 -8.74 11.79
CA GLN A 43 17.71 -10.01 12.17
C GLN A 43 16.74 -11.17 11.91
N GLY A 44 17.03 -11.99 10.88
CA GLY A 44 16.33 -13.26 10.63
C GLY A 44 15.26 -13.25 9.53
N VAL A 45 15.05 -12.15 8.81
CA VAL A 45 14.13 -12.13 7.65
C VAL A 45 14.93 -12.12 6.35
N GLY A 46 14.92 -13.25 5.64
CA GLY A 46 15.56 -13.34 4.33
C GLY A 46 14.94 -12.40 3.28
N LEU A 47 15.69 -12.15 2.21
CA LEU A 47 15.28 -11.30 1.09
C LEU A 47 13.94 -11.75 0.45
N ILE A 48 13.74 -13.07 0.33
CA ILE A 48 12.54 -13.64 -0.28
C ILE A 48 11.28 -13.33 0.55
N PRO A 49 11.23 -13.65 1.87
CA PRO A 49 10.14 -13.25 2.76
C PRO A 49 9.75 -11.76 2.67
N ALA A 50 10.75 -10.86 2.61
CA ALA A 50 10.50 -9.43 2.53
C ALA A 50 9.76 -9.04 1.23
N TYR A 51 10.20 -9.56 0.08
CA TYR A 51 9.51 -9.30 -1.19
C TYR A 51 8.10 -9.90 -1.23
N VAL A 52 7.92 -11.10 -0.67
CA VAL A 52 6.60 -11.73 -0.59
C VAL A 52 5.65 -10.90 0.28
N ALA A 53 6.11 -10.42 1.43
CA ALA A 53 5.33 -9.57 2.32
C ALA A 53 4.94 -8.24 1.65
N ALA A 54 5.87 -7.58 0.96
CA ALA A 54 5.59 -6.37 0.20
C ALA A 54 4.56 -6.60 -0.93
N ALA A 55 4.69 -7.72 -1.65
CA ALA A 55 3.74 -8.09 -2.70
C ALA A 55 2.33 -8.36 -2.14
N VAL A 56 2.22 -9.09 -1.03
CA VAL A 56 0.94 -9.35 -0.36
C VAL A 56 0.31 -8.05 0.16
N ALA A 57 1.11 -7.13 0.70
CA ALA A 57 0.65 -5.82 1.12
C ALA A 57 0.10 -5.00 -0.06
N LEU A 58 0.79 -4.99 -1.20
CA LEU A 58 0.35 -4.32 -2.43
C LEU A 58 -0.96 -4.90 -2.97
N VAL A 59 -1.09 -6.23 -3.02
CA VAL A 59 -2.32 -6.90 -3.46
C VAL A 59 -3.47 -6.57 -2.52
N THR A 60 -3.23 -6.62 -1.20
CA THR A 60 -4.23 -6.29 -0.19
C THR A 60 -4.69 -4.85 -0.32
N PHE A 61 -3.75 -3.92 -0.47
CA PHE A 61 -4.04 -2.50 -0.73
C PHE A 61 -4.91 -2.32 -1.98
N ALA A 62 -4.54 -2.96 -3.11
CA ALA A 62 -5.28 -2.87 -4.36
C ALA A 62 -6.73 -3.36 -4.22
N LEU A 63 -6.94 -4.48 -3.52
CA LEU A 63 -8.28 -5.04 -3.27
C LEU A 63 -9.12 -4.10 -2.40
N LEU A 64 -8.55 -3.56 -1.32
CA LEU A 64 -9.27 -2.66 -0.41
C LEU A 64 -9.61 -1.32 -1.09
N VAL A 65 -8.69 -0.74 -1.87
CA VAL A 65 -8.94 0.47 -2.66
C VAL A 65 -10.02 0.21 -3.70
N ARG A 66 -9.93 -0.88 -4.47
CA ARG A 66 -10.94 -1.24 -5.46
C ARG A 66 -12.33 -1.35 -4.84
N SER A 67 -12.44 -2.02 -3.70
CA SER A 67 -13.73 -2.16 -2.98
C SER A 67 -14.28 -0.83 -2.49
N THR A 68 -13.40 0.14 -2.20
CA THR A 68 -13.77 1.46 -1.68
C THR A 68 -14.21 2.40 -2.80
N VAL A 69 -13.45 2.44 -3.89
CA VAL A 69 -13.71 3.30 -5.04
C VAL A 69 -14.94 2.83 -5.83
N ALA A 70 -15.25 1.53 -5.80
CA ALA A 70 -16.47 0.98 -6.39
C ALA A 70 -17.78 1.48 -5.72
N ARG A 71 -17.71 2.12 -4.55
CA ARG A 71 -18.87 2.72 -3.88
C ARG A 71 -19.21 4.08 -4.50
N ASP A 72 -20.50 4.43 -4.56
CA ASP A 72 -20.98 5.71 -5.13
C ASP A 72 -20.44 6.95 -4.42
N ARG A 73 -20.17 6.84 -3.11
CA ARG A 73 -19.62 7.93 -2.28
C ARG A 73 -18.54 7.40 -1.33
N PRO A 74 -17.29 7.24 -1.78
CA PRO A 74 -16.21 6.81 -0.90
C PRO A 74 -15.99 7.84 0.22
N SER A 75 -15.73 7.36 1.43
CA SER A 75 -15.43 8.22 2.60
C SER A 75 -13.93 8.34 2.79
N TYR A 76 -13.42 9.52 3.15
CA TYR A 76 -12.00 9.66 3.54
C TYR A 76 -11.64 8.81 4.76
N VAL A 77 -12.62 8.46 5.60
CA VAL A 77 -12.42 7.56 6.75
C VAL A 77 -12.00 6.16 6.30
N SER A 78 -12.31 5.75 5.07
CA SER A 78 -11.90 4.44 4.53
C SER A 78 -10.39 4.30 4.31
N VAL A 79 -9.64 5.40 4.30
CA VAL A 79 -8.17 5.39 4.21
C VAL A 79 -7.54 4.67 5.40
N VAL A 80 -8.12 4.85 6.59
CA VAL A 80 -7.61 4.24 7.84
C VAL A 80 -7.62 2.71 7.78
N PRO A 81 -8.75 2.02 7.52
CA PRO A 81 -8.75 0.57 7.40
C PRO A 81 -7.95 0.05 6.19
N ILE A 82 -7.77 0.84 5.12
CA ILE A 82 -6.89 0.45 3.99
C ILE A 82 -5.43 0.42 4.44
N ALA A 83 -4.95 1.49 5.09
CA ALA A 83 -3.59 1.59 5.60
C ALA A 83 -3.28 0.51 6.65
N ILE A 84 -4.20 0.33 7.61
CA ILE A 84 -4.09 -0.72 8.63
C ILE A 84 -4.10 -2.10 7.96
N GLY A 85 -5.01 -2.34 7.00
CA GLY A 85 -5.09 -3.61 6.28
C GLY A 85 -3.81 -3.96 5.53
N ALA A 86 -3.19 -2.99 4.84
CA ALA A 86 -1.93 -3.19 4.14
C ALA A 86 -0.77 -3.50 5.11
N ALA A 87 -0.66 -2.75 6.21
CA ALA A 87 0.35 -2.99 7.24
C ALA A 87 0.16 -4.35 7.93
N LEU A 88 -1.07 -4.72 8.28
CA LEU A 88 -1.37 -6.02 8.87
C LEU A 88 -1.10 -7.17 7.90
N ALA A 89 -1.41 -7.01 6.61
CA ALA A 89 -1.11 -8.02 5.60
C ALA A 89 0.40 -8.23 5.45
N HIS A 90 1.19 -7.15 5.47
CA HIS A 90 2.65 -7.22 5.50
C HIS A 90 3.15 -7.99 6.73
N LEU A 91 2.71 -7.58 7.93
CA LEU A 91 3.11 -8.20 9.20
C LEU A 91 2.72 -9.68 9.27
N ALA A 92 1.48 -10.02 8.90
CA ALA A 92 0.98 -11.39 8.91
C ALA A 92 1.77 -12.27 7.93
N THR A 93 2.16 -11.73 6.77
CA THR A 93 2.98 -12.46 5.80
C THR A 93 4.37 -12.72 6.34
N LEU A 94 5.01 -11.72 6.95
CA LEU A 94 6.32 -11.89 7.59
C LEU A 94 6.27 -12.91 8.72
N ALA A 95 5.28 -12.80 9.61
CA ALA A 95 5.09 -13.73 10.71
C ALA A 95 4.93 -15.17 10.18
N LEU A 96 4.09 -15.35 9.16
CA LEU A 96 3.85 -16.65 8.55
C LEU A 96 5.12 -17.21 7.92
N THR A 97 5.87 -16.41 7.16
CA THR A 97 7.13 -16.84 6.57
C THR A 97 8.18 -17.17 7.63
N ALA A 98 8.24 -16.44 8.74
CA ALA A 98 9.14 -16.71 9.85
C ALA A 98 8.79 -18.04 10.53
N VAL A 99 7.49 -18.35 10.76
CA VAL A 99 7.07 -19.65 11.30
C VAL A 99 7.44 -20.79 10.34
N ILE A 100 7.23 -20.59 9.03
CA ILE A 100 7.53 -21.62 8.02
C ILE A 100 9.03 -21.91 7.96
N ASP A 101 9.87 -20.88 8.06
CA ASP A 101 11.33 -21.02 7.95
C ASP A 101 11.98 -21.56 9.23
N SER A 102 11.56 -21.07 10.40
CA SER A 102 12.15 -21.43 11.69
C SER A 102 11.49 -22.63 12.39
N GLY A 103 10.22 -22.91 12.08
CA GLY A 103 9.41 -23.90 12.81
C GLY A 103 9.04 -23.47 14.24
N ASP A 104 9.39 -22.26 14.67
CA ASP A 104 9.21 -21.76 16.04
C ASP A 104 8.33 -20.50 16.06
N ILE A 105 7.21 -20.59 16.79
CA ILE A 105 6.26 -19.48 16.97
C ILE A 105 6.91 -18.34 17.78
N GLY A 106 7.87 -18.62 18.66
CA GLY A 106 8.60 -17.62 19.44
C GLY A 106 9.41 -16.67 18.56
N VAL A 107 10.04 -17.19 17.50
CA VAL A 107 10.75 -16.38 16.50
C VAL A 107 9.79 -15.46 15.76
N ALA A 108 8.62 -15.96 15.38
CA ALA A 108 7.61 -15.16 14.70
C ALA A 108 7.06 -14.01 15.57
N ILE A 109 6.86 -14.25 16.87
CA ILE A 109 6.47 -13.18 17.81
C ILE A 109 7.56 -12.13 17.93
N GLY A 110 8.83 -12.54 17.98
CA GLY A 110 9.99 -11.64 17.99
C GLY A 110 10.04 -10.74 16.75
N VAL A 111 9.95 -11.34 15.57
CA VAL A 111 9.94 -10.63 14.28
C VAL A 111 8.77 -9.65 14.19
N VAL A 112 7.56 -10.06 14.60
CA VAL A 112 6.40 -9.17 14.60
C VAL A 112 6.60 -8.00 15.56
N GLY A 113 7.14 -8.25 16.75
CA GLY A 113 7.43 -7.20 17.73
C GLY A 113 8.45 -6.19 17.23
N GLU A 114 9.55 -6.66 16.64
CA GLU A 114 10.59 -5.81 16.06
C GLU A 114 10.04 -4.96 14.91
N VAL A 115 9.29 -5.56 13.99
CA VAL A 115 8.74 -4.84 12.82
C VAL A 115 7.63 -3.86 13.22
N LEU A 116 6.86 -4.16 14.27
CA LEU A 116 5.84 -3.24 14.81
C LEU A 116 6.46 -2.01 15.51
N ILE A 117 7.54 -2.21 16.26
CA ILE A 117 8.26 -1.14 16.97
C ILE A 117 9.19 -0.39 16.02
N GLY A 118 9.63 -1.04 14.95
CA GLY A 118 10.50 -0.51 13.93
C GLY A 118 9.83 0.52 13.02
N TRP A 119 10.65 1.12 12.17
CA TRP A 119 10.26 2.20 11.28
C TRP A 119 9.58 1.72 9.97
N VAL A 120 9.69 0.43 9.63
CA VAL A 120 9.16 -0.13 8.38
C VAL A 120 7.62 -0.12 8.35
N THR A 121 6.97 -0.59 9.41
CA THR A 121 5.50 -0.60 9.53
C THR A 121 4.86 0.79 9.38
N PRO A 122 5.33 1.84 10.07
CA PRO A 122 4.76 3.18 9.89
C PRO A 122 4.99 3.74 8.48
N VAL A 123 6.11 3.45 7.82
CA VAL A 123 6.33 3.83 6.41
C VAL A 123 5.32 3.15 5.49
N ILE A 124 5.10 1.84 5.65
CA ILE A 124 4.09 1.09 4.88
C ILE A 124 2.69 1.69 5.10
N ALA A 125 2.31 1.94 6.34
CA ALA A 125 1.00 2.50 6.68
C ALA A 125 0.82 3.92 6.11
N LEU A 126 1.83 4.78 6.23
CA LEU A 126 1.78 6.16 5.76
C LEU A 126 1.68 6.25 4.23
N THR A 127 2.52 5.48 3.53
CA THR A 127 2.52 5.45 2.05
C THR A 127 1.21 4.87 1.52
N ALA A 128 0.65 3.83 2.16
CA ALA A 128 -0.68 3.31 1.85
C ALA A 128 -1.76 4.37 2.11
N ALA A 129 -1.70 5.09 3.23
CA ALA A 129 -2.65 6.14 3.54
C ALA A 129 -2.65 7.27 2.49
N MET A 130 -1.46 7.73 2.08
CA MET A 130 -1.31 8.78 1.06
C MET A 130 -1.88 8.33 -0.29
N ALA A 131 -1.54 7.12 -0.74
CA ALA A 131 -2.03 6.59 -2.00
C ALA A 131 -3.55 6.34 -1.99
N ALA A 132 -4.09 5.79 -0.91
CA ALA A 132 -5.53 5.58 -0.75
C ALA A 132 -6.29 6.91 -0.67
N TRP A 133 -5.74 7.91 0.03
CA TRP A 133 -6.33 9.24 0.09
C TRP A 133 -6.44 9.89 -1.29
N ALA A 134 -5.37 9.80 -2.09
CA ALA A 134 -5.36 10.29 -3.47
C ALA A 134 -6.43 9.58 -4.32
N ALA A 135 -6.58 8.26 -4.19
CA ALA A 135 -7.62 7.49 -4.88
C ALA A 135 -9.04 7.95 -4.52
N VAL A 136 -9.30 8.15 -3.22
CA VAL A 136 -10.59 8.64 -2.73
C VAL A 136 -10.84 10.08 -3.19
N ALA A 137 -9.82 10.94 -3.18
CA ALA A 137 -9.90 12.32 -3.63
C ALA A 137 -10.29 12.37 -5.12
N MET A 138 -9.60 11.64 -5.99
CA MET A 138 -9.90 11.59 -7.44
C MET A 138 -11.33 11.14 -7.73
N ARG A 139 -11.84 10.14 -6.99
CA ARG A 139 -13.23 9.68 -7.14
C ARG A 139 -14.23 10.73 -6.65
N ARG A 140 -13.93 11.43 -5.55
CA ARG A 140 -14.81 12.48 -5.00
C ARG A 140 -14.86 13.74 -5.85
N THR A 141 -13.73 14.13 -6.45
CA THR A 141 -13.67 15.30 -7.33
C THR A 141 -14.25 15.04 -8.71
N ARG A 142 -14.68 13.80 -8.99
CA ARG A 142 -15.10 13.34 -10.33
C ARG A 142 -14.04 13.72 -11.36
N ALA A 143 -12.79 13.32 -11.09
CA ALA A 143 -11.72 13.55 -12.04
C ALA A 143 -12.10 12.90 -13.38
N ASP A 144 -12.31 13.74 -14.38
CA ASP A 144 -12.59 13.31 -15.73
C ASP A 144 -11.29 12.94 -16.44
N ARG A 145 -11.41 12.29 -17.59
CA ARG A 145 -10.26 12.01 -18.43
C ARG A 145 -9.57 13.34 -18.76
N PRO A 146 -8.26 13.50 -18.48
CA PRO A 146 -7.55 14.71 -18.85
C PRO A 146 -7.64 14.88 -20.36
N ARG A 147 -8.25 15.98 -20.80
CA ARG A 147 -8.34 16.38 -22.20
C ARG A 147 -7.35 17.49 -22.44
N TRP A 148 -6.62 17.40 -23.54
CA TRP A 148 -5.69 18.45 -23.93
C TRP A 148 -6.40 19.46 -24.83
N PRO A 149 -6.00 20.76 -24.80
CA PRO A 149 -6.69 21.80 -25.57
C PRO A 149 -6.79 21.51 -27.07
N TRP A 150 -5.82 20.79 -27.63
CA TRP A 150 -5.80 20.41 -29.05
C TRP A 150 -6.68 19.19 -29.39
N GLU A 151 -7.27 18.50 -28.41
CA GLU A 151 -8.21 17.38 -28.63
C GLU A 151 -9.65 17.86 -28.90
N ASP A 152 -9.90 19.16 -28.80
CA ASP A 152 -11.17 19.83 -29.07
C ASP A 152 -11.15 20.63 -30.38
N GLU A 153 -10.06 20.55 -31.15
CA GLU A 153 -9.91 21.19 -32.46
C GLU A 153 -10.44 20.31 -33.60
N GLU A 154 -11.68 19.80 -33.49
CA GLU A 154 -12.48 19.26 -34.60
C GLU A 154 -13.98 19.57 -34.43
#